data_AF-A0A847CEF1-F1
#
_entry.id   AF-A0A847CEF1-F1
#
_cell.length_a   1.000
_cell.length_b   1.000
_cell.length_c   1.000
_cell.angle_alpha   90.00
_cell.angle_beta   90.00
_cell.angle_gamma   90.00
#
_symmetry.space_group_name_H-M   'P 1'
#
loop_
_entity.id
_entity.type
_entity.pdbx_description
1 polymer ?
#
loop_
_entity_poly.entity_id
_entity_poly.type
_entity_poly.pdbx_seq_one_letter_code
_entity_poly.pdbx_strand_id
1 'polypeptide(L)'
;MITVEELKTKSLNQYKTYLKYLVEKLQSQSDEVINSENDSTVKQFFPLYIRCNTGNAKDDIRTRAKQLEPLFNSSKNKIGEGYTLELETRNTRSNANQTEIKSIYFETEKDYLSFIEKTSEVKRFLSAINLIQKKLIETKITSKEWPLLHITDLTNVYEKNFWEDIILCVKWLNENKNSYLYIREIPLPVHTKFIENNKALISSLIISDDKEHSFEESFGIKTKPFLARVRSLCENISLRVGSITVSELSIPLEDFKNLDKSNLLTNVKKIFIVENEMVYLTFPKVENSICIWGHGFTSSQFSKCEWLKNYKLFYFGDLDEHGYLILSNFRSHFPQTISFCMDMKTLGKYSEFRV
;
A
#
# COMPACT_ATOMS: atom_id res chain seq x y z
N MET A 1 -23.04 -20.92 -27.31
CA MET A 1 -21.87 -20.95 -28.22
C MET A 1 -21.00 -19.74 -27.90
N ILE A 2 -19.68 -19.87 -27.92
CA ILE A 2 -18.79 -18.75 -27.56
C ILE A 2 -18.94 -17.56 -28.52
N THR A 3 -19.07 -16.36 -27.97
CA THR A 3 -19.05 -15.10 -28.72
C THR A 3 -17.64 -14.51 -28.79
N VAL A 4 -17.41 -13.57 -29.71
CA VAL A 4 -16.13 -12.82 -29.78
C VAL A 4 -15.85 -12.10 -28.45
N GLU A 5 -16.88 -11.60 -27.79
CA GLU A 5 -16.78 -10.90 -26.50
C GLU A 5 -16.40 -11.84 -25.35
N GLU A 6 -17.01 -13.03 -25.29
CA GLU A 6 -16.63 -14.06 -24.32
C GLU A 6 -15.18 -14.54 -24.59
N LEU A 7 -14.77 -14.64 -25.86
CA LEU A 7 -13.39 -14.95 -26.24
C LEU A 7 -12.42 -13.85 -25.77
N LYS A 8 -12.77 -12.57 -25.94
CA LYS A 8 -11.97 -11.44 -25.45
C LYS A 8 -11.82 -11.47 -23.93
N THR A 9 -12.90 -11.75 -23.21
CA THR A 9 -12.89 -11.92 -21.74
C THR A 9 -11.98 -13.05 -21.30
N LYS A 10 -12.10 -14.24 -21.93
CA LYS A 10 -11.24 -15.39 -21.63
C LYS A 10 -9.78 -15.14 -21.97
N SER A 11 -9.52 -14.39 -23.04
CA SER A 11 -8.18 -13.99 -23.46
C SER A 11 -7.56 -13.01 -22.45
N LEU A 12 -8.33 -12.04 -21.95
CA LEU A 12 -7.91 -11.13 -20.88
C LEU A 12 -7.61 -11.86 -19.56
N ASN A 13 -8.35 -12.93 -19.23
CA ASN A 13 -8.04 -13.74 -18.05
C ASN A 13 -6.66 -14.42 -18.10
N GLN A 14 -6.11 -14.65 -19.30
CA GLN A 14 -4.76 -15.19 -19.48
C GLN A 14 -3.66 -14.12 -19.42
N TYR A 15 -4.03 -12.84 -19.43
CA TYR A 15 -3.08 -11.73 -19.59
C TYR A 15 -2.13 -11.60 -18.40
N LYS A 16 -2.61 -11.77 -17.16
CA LYS A 16 -1.74 -11.77 -15.97
C LYS A 16 -0.72 -12.92 -16.01
N THR A 17 -1.14 -14.09 -16.48
CA THR A 17 -0.24 -15.25 -16.68
C THR A 17 0.80 -14.95 -17.75
N TYR A 18 0.39 -14.28 -18.83
CA TYR A 18 1.29 -13.84 -19.88
C TYR A 18 2.35 -12.84 -19.38
N LEU A 19 1.96 -11.85 -18.57
CA LEU A 19 2.90 -10.90 -17.98
C LEU A 19 3.92 -11.59 -17.04
N LYS A 20 3.49 -12.58 -16.25
CA LYS A 20 4.40 -13.40 -15.44
C LYS A 20 5.41 -14.16 -16.30
N TYR A 21 4.93 -14.80 -17.37
CA TYR A 21 5.79 -15.48 -18.34
C TYR A 21 6.83 -14.52 -18.94
N LEU A 22 6.47 -13.28 -19.26
CA LEU A 22 7.42 -12.28 -19.76
C LEU A 22 8.53 -11.97 -18.75
N VAL A 23 8.18 -11.83 -17.46
CA VAL A 23 9.17 -11.60 -16.39
C VAL A 23 10.13 -12.78 -16.27
N GLU A 24 9.60 -14.01 -16.20
CA GLU A 24 10.39 -15.24 -16.09
C GLU A 24 11.32 -15.43 -17.31
N LYS A 25 10.82 -15.11 -18.50
CA LYS A 25 11.60 -15.14 -19.75
C LYS A 25 12.76 -14.14 -19.72
N LEU A 26 12.51 -12.89 -19.30
CA LEU A 26 13.56 -11.87 -19.18
C LEU A 26 14.65 -12.29 -18.18
N GLN A 27 14.26 -12.92 -17.07
CA GLN A 27 15.18 -13.39 -16.04
C GLN A 27 16.05 -14.56 -16.52
N SER A 28 15.44 -15.53 -17.22
CA SER A 28 16.16 -16.68 -17.78
C SER A 28 17.23 -16.24 -18.79
N GLN A 29 16.89 -15.26 -19.65
CA GLN A 29 17.84 -14.69 -20.61
C GLN A 29 19.00 -13.93 -19.93
N SER A 30 18.78 -13.34 -18.76
CA SER A 30 19.85 -12.68 -18.00
C SER A 30 20.79 -13.67 -17.33
N ASP A 31 20.31 -14.85 -16.93
CA ASP A 31 21.11 -15.89 -16.25
C ASP A 31 21.96 -16.71 -17.25
N GLU A 32 21.48 -16.95 -18.47
CA GLU A 32 22.23 -17.65 -19.54
C GLU A 32 23.49 -16.90 -20.00
N VAL A 33 23.50 -15.56 -19.91
CA VAL A 33 24.69 -14.76 -20.21
C VAL A 33 25.77 -14.92 -19.13
N ILE A 34 25.41 -15.40 -17.94
CA ILE A 34 26.30 -15.57 -16.78
C ILE A 34 26.79 -17.02 -16.64
N ASN A 35 25.99 -18.01 -17.06
CA ASN A 35 26.34 -19.42 -17.00
C ASN A 35 26.20 -20.08 -18.38
N SER A 36 27.32 -20.19 -19.09
CA SER A 36 27.43 -21.01 -20.30
C SER A 36 27.50 -22.49 -19.92
N GLU A 37 26.36 -23.07 -19.53
CA GLU A 37 26.06 -24.51 -19.46
C GLU A 37 24.81 -24.66 -18.57
N ASN A 38 23.62 -24.64 -19.17
CA ASN A 38 22.53 -25.57 -18.86
C ASN A 38 21.30 -25.34 -19.74
N ASP A 39 20.69 -26.45 -20.10
CA ASP A 39 19.53 -26.67 -20.95
C ASP A 39 18.27 -25.96 -20.41
N SER A 40 18.05 -24.71 -20.82
CA SER A 40 16.87 -23.92 -20.47
C SER A 40 15.79 -24.09 -21.54
N THR A 41 14.99 -25.14 -21.45
CA THR A 41 13.75 -25.23 -22.21
C THR A 41 12.75 -24.20 -21.69
N VAL A 42 12.89 -22.92 -22.08
CA VAL A 42 11.88 -21.88 -21.83
C VAL A 42 10.63 -22.31 -22.57
N LYS A 43 9.63 -22.75 -21.81
CA LYS A 43 8.35 -23.24 -22.33
C LYS A 43 7.70 -22.12 -23.15
N GLN A 44 7.47 -22.35 -24.44
CA GLN A 44 6.84 -21.36 -25.30
C GLN A 44 5.40 -21.07 -24.84
N PHE A 45 5.03 -19.80 -24.69
CA PHE A 45 3.67 -19.38 -24.32
C PHE A 45 2.68 -19.43 -25.48
N PHE A 46 3.18 -19.28 -26.70
CA PHE A 46 2.41 -19.38 -27.94
C PHE A 46 2.78 -20.66 -28.69
N PRO A 47 1.82 -21.34 -29.34
CA PRO A 47 0.43 -20.93 -29.53
C PRO A 47 -0.42 -20.98 -28.25
N LEU A 48 -1.22 -19.93 -28.01
CA LEU A 48 -2.07 -19.80 -26.82
C LEU A 48 -3.49 -20.30 -27.13
N TYR A 49 -3.83 -21.49 -26.64
CA TYR A 49 -5.16 -22.06 -26.80
C TYR A 49 -6.15 -21.51 -25.77
N ILE A 50 -7.30 -21.01 -26.24
CA ILE A 50 -8.38 -20.53 -25.38
C ILE A 50 -9.43 -21.62 -25.22
N ARG A 51 -9.60 -22.11 -23.99
CA ARG A 51 -10.62 -23.11 -23.68
C ARG A 51 -12.02 -22.48 -23.73
N CYS A 52 -12.85 -22.98 -24.63
CA CYS A 52 -14.19 -22.47 -24.83
C CYS A 52 -15.17 -23.56 -25.20
N ASN A 53 -16.45 -23.36 -24.85
CA ASN A 53 -17.51 -24.24 -25.29
C ASN A 53 -17.85 -23.91 -26.75
N THR A 54 -17.39 -24.77 -27.66
CA THR A 54 -17.62 -24.67 -29.11
C THR A 54 -19.00 -25.23 -29.53
N GLY A 55 -19.90 -25.49 -28.57
CA GLY A 55 -21.27 -25.98 -28.80
C GLY A 55 -21.33 -27.51 -29.00
N ASN A 56 -22.54 -28.07 -29.06
CA ASN A 56 -22.76 -29.52 -29.16
C ASN A 56 -23.18 -29.92 -30.59
N ALA A 57 -22.72 -31.08 -31.07
CA ALA A 57 -23.06 -31.62 -32.40
C ALA A 57 -24.58 -31.92 -32.59
N LYS A 58 -25.37 -31.85 -31.52
CA LYS A 58 -26.83 -32.03 -31.52
C LYS A 58 -27.63 -30.74 -31.76
N ASP A 59 -26.97 -29.59 -31.81
CA ASP A 59 -27.61 -28.28 -32.03
C ASP A 59 -28.09 -28.13 -33.49
N ASP A 60 -29.13 -27.33 -33.73
CA ASP A 60 -29.66 -27.05 -35.08
C ASP A 60 -28.60 -26.40 -36.00
N ILE A 61 -28.49 -26.91 -37.23
CA ILE A 61 -27.45 -26.57 -38.22
C ILE A 61 -27.50 -25.09 -38.59
N ARG A 62 -28.70 -24.54 -38.84
CA ARG A 62 -28.88 -23.15 -39.29
C ARG A 62 -28.56 -22.17 -38.17
N THR A 63 -28.97 -22.50 -36.96
CA THR A 63 -28.70 -21.70 -35.76
C THR A 63 -27.21 -21.67 -35.44
N ARG A 64 -26.51 -22.80 -35.61
CA ARG A 64 -25.05 -22.91 -35.41
C ARG A 64 -24.25 -22.14 -36.47
N ALA A 65 -24.64 -22.22 -37.74
CA ALA A 65 -23.99 -21.46 -38.82
C ALA A 65 -24.07 -19.94 -38.58
N LYS A 66 -25.26 -19.43 -38.18
CA LYS A 66 -25.45 -18.02 -37.83
C LYS A 66 -24.64 -17.58 -36.60
N GLN A 67 -24.40 -18.47 -35.64
CA GLN A 67 -23.60 -18.18 -34.45
C GLN A 67 -22.08 -18.24 -34.73
N LEU A 68 -21.65 -19.09 -35.68
CA LEU A 68 -20.25 -19.21 -36.13
C LEU A 68 -19.80 -18.06 -37.02
N GLU A 69 -20.72 -17.53 -37.82
CA GLU A 69 -20.40 -16.52 -38.83
C GLU A 69 -19.71 -15.26 -38.25
N PRO A 70 -20.20 -14.63 -37.15
CA PRO A 70 -19.50 -13.50 -36.53
C PRO A 70 -18.10 -13.85 -36.01
N LEU A 71 -17.93 -15.06 -35.48
CA LEU A 71 -16.66 -15.55 -34.94
C LEU A 71 -15.68 -15.85 -36.09
N PHE A 72 -16.12 -16.48 -37.17
CA PHE A 72 -15.26 -16.72 -38.33
C PHE A 72 -14.89 -15.42 -39.05
N ASN A 73 -15.85 -14.51 -39.22
CA ASN A 73 -15.61 -13.22 -39.88
C ASN A 73 -14.65 -12.32 -39.11
N SER A 74 -14.52 -12.51 -37.80
CA SER A 74 -13.59 -11.76 -36.95
C SER A 74 -12.28 -12.53 -36.66
N SER A 75 -12.08 -13.70 -37.28
CA SER A 75 -10.90 -14.55 -37.07
C SER A 75 -9.78 -14.26 -38.04
N LYS A 76 -8.55 -14.59 -37.65
CA LYS A 76 -7.34 -14.49 -38.47
C LYS A 76 -7.50 -15.19 -39.83
N ASN A 77 -8.27 -16.28 -39.88
CA ASN A 77 -8.58 -17.01 -41.11
C ASN A 77 -9.23 -16.11 -42.19
N LYS A 78 -9.92 -15.04 -41.79
CA LYS A 78 -10.60 -14.10 -42.69
C LYS A 78 -9.92 -12.74 -42.78
N ILE A 79 -9.54 -12.15 -41.64
CA ILE A 79 -9.02 -10.77 -41.57
C ILE A 79 -7.48 -10.70 -41.55
N GLY A 80 -6.79 -11.83 -41.38
CA GLY A 80 -5.33 -11.90 -41.35
C GLY A 80 -4.68 -11.56 -39.99
N GLU A 81 -5.47 -11.19 -38.99
CA GLU A 81 -4.99 -10.87 -37.62
C GLU A 81 -5.92 -11.43 -36.52
N GLY A 82 -5.39 -11.60 -35.31
CA GLY A 82 -6.16 -12.04 -34.14
C GLY A 82 -6.15 -13.56 -33.93
N TYR A 83 -7.28 -14.13 -33.50
CA TYR A 83 -7.34 -15.57 -33.18
C TYR A 83 -7.54 -16.44 -34.43
N THR A 84 -6.88 -17.59 -34.43
CA THR A 84 -7.04 -18.63 -35.45
C THR A 84 -8.11 -19.63 -35.01
N LEU A 85 -8.97 -20.02 -35.95
CA LEU A 85 -9.93 -21.11 -35.80
C LEU A 85 -9.40 -22.35 -36.52
N GLU A 86 -9.19 -23.43 -35.77
CA GLU A 86 -8.97 -24.76 -36.35
C GLU A 86 -10.34 -25.42 -36.58
N LEU A 87 -10.66 -25.69 -37.84
CA LEU A 87 -11.92 -26.29 -38.25
C LEU A 87 -11.73 -27.77 -38.58
N GLU A 88 -12.65 -28.62 -38.11
CA GLU A 88 -12.68 -30.05 -38.43
C GLU A 88 -14.06 -30.40 -39.02
N THR A 89 -14.08 -31.17 -40.11
CA THR A 89 -15.32 -31.67 -40.70
C THR A 89 -15.64 -33.04 -40.13
N ARG A 90 -16.81 -33.20 -39.49
CA ARG A 90 -17.31 -34.47 -38.96
C ARG A 90 -18.57 -34.92 -39.68
N ASN A 91 -18.64 -36.23 -39.93
CA ASN A 91 -19.85 -36.89 -40.42
C ASN A 91 -20.74 -37.28 -39.24
N THR A 92 -21.92 -36.66 -39.11
CA THR A 92 -22.92 -37.05 -38.12
C THR A 92 -24.03 -37.87 -38.78
N ARG A 93 -24.53 -38.90 -38.08
CA ARG A 93 -25.56 -39.83 -38.60
C ARG A 93 -26.90 -39.16 -38.92
N SER A 94 -27.17 -37.95 -38.42
CA SER A 94 -28.45 -37.25 -38.59
C SER A 94 -28.40 -35.96 -39.44
N ASN A 95 -27.23 -35.30 -39.57
CA ASN A 95 -27.17 -33.91 -40.06
C ASN A 95 -26.15 -33.67 -41.22
N ALA A 96 -25.64 -34.73 -41.87
CA ALA A 96 -24.61 -34.68 -42.93
C ALA A 96 -23.26 -34.07 -42.46
N ASN A 97 -22.33 -33.80 -43.40
CA ASN A 97 -21.01 -33.21 -43.11
C ASN A 97 -21.16 -31.86 -42.39
N GLN A 98 -20.70 -31.78 -41.15
CA GLN A 98 -20.70 -30.54 -40.37
C GLN A 98 -19.28 -30.09 -40.07
N THR A 99 -18.98 -28.82 -40.36
CA THR A 99 -17.73 -28.16 -39.96
C THR A 99 -17.88 -27.64 -38.54
N GLU A 100 -17.02 -28.10 -37.63
CA GLU A 100 -17.00 -27.70 -36.23
C GLU A 100 -15.68 -27.01 -35.88
N ILE A 101 -15.69 -26.15 -34.86
CA ILE A 101 -14.48 -25.57 -34.30
C ILE A 101 -13.84 -26.60 -33.38
N LYS A 102 -12.66 -27.09 -33.80
CA LYS A 102 -11.82 -27.99 -33.00
C LYS A 102 -11.07 -27.22 -31.92
N SER A 103 -10.48 -26.08 -32.27
CA SER A 103 -9.73 -25.24 -31.33
C SER A 103 -9.74 -23.77 -31.73
N ILE A 104 -9.63 -22.89 -30.73
CA ILE A 104 -9.43 -21.44 -30.90
C ILE A 104 -8.12 -21.08 -30.21
N TYR A 105 -7.20 -20.44 -30.92
CA TYR A 105 -5.89 -20.09 -30.37
C TYR A 105 -5.29 -18.84 -31.01
N PHE A 106 -4.30 -18.25 -30.34
CA PHE A 106 -3.45 -17.22 -30.93
C PHE A 106 -2.12 -17.84 -31.34
N GLU A 107 -1.76 -17.69 -32.62
CA GLU A 107 -0.48 -18.17 -33.14
C GLU A 107 0.71 -17.37 -32.62
N THR A 108 0.55 -16.04 -32.52
CA THR A 108 1.64 -15.13 -32.17
C THR A 108 1.25 -14.19 -31.04
N GLU A 109 2.28 -13.66 -30.36
CA GLU A 109 2.13 -12.60 -29.37
C GLU A 109 1.45 -11.35 -29.96
N LYS A 110 1.83 -10.97 -31.18
CA LYS A 110 1.27 -9.79 -31.87
C LYS A 110 -0.24 -9.94 -32.04
N ASP A 111 -0.69 -11.11 -32.46
CA ASP A 111 -2.11 -11.41 -32.66
C ASP A 111 -2.89 -11.31 -31.34
N TYR A 112 -2.34 -11.91 -30.28
CA TYR A 112 -2.95 -11.88 -28.95
C TYR A 112 -3.05 -10.45 -28.39
N LEU A 113 -1.96 -9.70 -28.37
CA LEU A 113 -1.89 -8.36 -27.79
C LEU A 113 -2.73 -7.33 -28.57
N SER A 114 -2.80 -7.47 -29.89
CA SER A 114 -3.68 -6.66 -30.73
C SER A 114 -5.14 -6.92 -30.37
N PHE A 115 -5.54 -8.19 -30.26
CA PHE A 115 -6.91 -8.58 -29.97
C PHE A 115 -7.41 -8.14 -28.57
N ILE A 116 -6.55 -8.22 -27.55
CA ILE A 116 -6.87 -7.75 -26.20
C ILE A 116 -6.59 -6.26 -25.96
N GLU A 117 -6.07 -5.55 -26.97
CA GLU A 117 -5.73 -4.11 -26.93
C GLU A 117 -4.69 -3.75 -25.85
N LYS A 118 -3.72 -4.63 -25.58
CA LYS A 118 -2.69 -4.45 -24.54
C LYS A 118 -1.28 -4.18 -25.06
N THR A 119 -1.10 -3.99 -26.37
CA THR A 119 0.21 -3.75 -26.99
C THR A 119 1.00 -2.59 -26.36
N SER A 120 0.34 -1.45 -26.08
CA SER A 120 1.02 -0.30 -25.49
C SER A 120 1.39 -0.53 -24.02
N GLU A 121 0.56 -1.28 -23.30
CA GLU A 121 0.76 -1.64 -21.90
C GLU A 121 1.94 -2.58 -21.72
N VAL A 122 2.04 -3.63 -22.54
CA VAL A 122 3.18 -4.54 -22.55
C VAL A 122 4.47 -3.82 -22.90
N LYS A 123 4.44 -2.87 -23.85
CA LYS A 123 5.62 -2.04 -24.15
C LYS A 123 6.08 -1.22 -22.95
N ARG A 124 5.16 -0.59 -22.21
CA ARG A 124 5.48 0.15 -20.98
C ARG A 124 6.03 -0.77 -19.90
N PHE A 125 5.37 -1.90 -19.66
CA PHE A 125 5.77 -2.94 -18.72
C PHE A 125 7.21 -3.42 -18.94
N LEU A 126 7.54 -3.81 -20.17
CA LEU A 126 8.89 -4.26 -20.53
C LEU A 126 9.92 -3.13 -20.41
N SER A 127 9.55 -1.90 -20.81
CA SER A 127 10.44 -0.74 -20.70
C SER A 127 10.80 -0.43 -19.24
N ALA A 128 9.80 -0.49 -18.35
CA ALA A 128 9.98 -0.28 -16.91
C ALA A 128 10.89 -1.35 -16.30
N ILE A 129 10.61 -2.64 -16.56
CA ILE A 129 11.44 -3.74 -16.05
C ILE A 129 12.90 -3.60 -16.51
N ASN A 130 13.11 -3.38 -17.81
CA ASN A 130 14.45 -3.24 -18.37
C ASN A 130 15.20 -2.06 -17.75
N LEU A 131 14.52 -0.93 -17.52
CA LEU A 131 15.12 0.24 -16.89
C LEU A 131 15.51 -0.04 -15.43
N ILE A 132 14.59 -0.62 -14.65
CA ILE A 132 14.80 -0.97 -13.24
C ILE A 132 15.94 -1.98 -13.10
N GLN A 133 15.90 -3.08 -13.85
CA GLN A 133 16.94 -4.10 -13.85
C GLN A 133 18.30 -3.50 -14.22
N LYS A 134 18.37 -2.78 -15.35
CA LYS A 134 19.63 -2.17 -15.80
C LYS A 134 20.26 -1.27 -14.74
N LYS A 135 19.45 -0.46 -14.05
CA LYS A 135 19.96 0.55 -13.11
C LYS A 135 20.20 0.03 -11.70
N LEU A 136 19.48 -1.00 -11.25
CA LEU A 136 19.57 -1.50 -9.88
C LEU A 136 20.34 -2.82 -9.74
N ILE A 137 20.65 -3.53 -10.83
CA ILE A 137 21.63 -4.63 -10.81
C ILE A 137 23.00 -4.10 -10.35
N GLU A 138 23.38 -2.90 -10.81
CA GLU A 138 24.62 -2.21 -10.42
C GLU A 138 24.74 -2.01 -8.90
N THR A 139 23.61 -1.86 -8.19
CA THR A 139 23.57 -1.55 -6.77
C THR A 139 23.28 -2.75 -5.87
N LYS A 140 23.10 -3.95 -6.45
CA LYS A 140 22.70 -5.19 -5.72
C LYS A 140 21.41 -5.04 -4.90
N ILE A 141 20.53 -4.12 -5.30
CA ILE A 141 19.32 -3.77 -4.54
C ILE A 141 18.14 -4.70 -4.91
N THR A 142 18.07 -5.18 -6.15
CA THR A 142 16.85 -5.81 -6.67
C THR A 142 16.72 -7.30 -6.40
N SER A 143 15.53 -7.69 -5.94
CA SER A 143 15.06 -9.07 -5.92
C SER A 143 14.55 -9.50 -7.31
N LYS A 144 14.83 -10.76 -7.69
CA LYS A 144 14.23 -11.39 -8.88
C LYS A 144 12.70 -11.50 -8.77
N GLU A 145 12.15 -11.56 -7.56
CA GLU A 145 10.71 -11.74 -7.38
C GLU A 145 9.91 -10.43 -7.48
N TRP A 146 10.57 -9.28 -7.33
CA TRP A 146 9.89 -7.99 -7.24
C TRP A 146 8.98 -7.68 -8.44
N PRO A 147 9.40 -7.86 -9.72
CA PRO A 147 8.52 -7.58 -10.86
C PRO A 147 7.27 -8.47 -10.90
N LEU A 148 7.32 -9.68 -10.33
CA LEU A 148 6.18 -10.59 -10.26
C LEU A 148 5.12 -10.13 -9.25
N LEU A 149 5.57 -9.46 -8.18
CA LEU A 149 4.70 -8.90 -7.14
C LEU A 149 4.10 -7.56 -7.55
N HIS A 150 4.82 -6.80 -8.40
CA HIS A 150 4.48 -5.43 -8.79
C HIS A 150 3.99 -5.31 -10.25
N ILE A 151 3.37 -6.36 -10.79
CA ILE A 151 2.84 -6.35 -12.17
C ILE A 151 1.88 -5.19 -12.38
N THR A 152 0.98 -4.92 -11.43
CA THR A 152 0.01 -3.83 -11.53
C THR A 152 0.71 -2.48 -11.66
N ASP A 153 1.69 -2.20 -10.81
CA ASP A 153 2.49 -0.97 -10.86
C ASP A 153 3.19 -0.86 -12.22
N LEU A 154 3.83 -1.93 -12.69
CA LEU A 154 4.56 -1.95 -13.97
C LEU A 154 3.67 -1.73 -15.20
N THR A 155 2.37 -2.05 -15.11
CA THR A 155 1.41 -1.85 -16.22
C THR A 155 0.73 -0.48 -16.23
N ASN A 156 0.80 0.26 -15.12
CA ASN A 156 0.14 1.56 -14.98
C ASN A 156 0.71 2.62 -15.94
N VAL A 157 -0.08 3.67 -16.15
CA VAL A 157 0.35 4.85 -16.89
C VAL A 157 0.88 5.88 -15.89
N TYR A 158 2.11 6.30 -16.10
CA TYR A 158 2.77 7.33 -15.30
C TYR A 158 3.25 8.49 -16.17
N GLU A 159 3.62 9.58 -15.50
CA GLU A 159 4.27 10.71 -16.12
C GLU A 159 5.66 10.35 -16.67
N LYS A 160 6.21 11.24 -17.49
CA LYS A 160 7.54 11.08 -18.07
C LYS A 160 8.58 11.00 -16.93
N ASN A 161 9.57 10.13 -17.09
CA ASN A 161 10.68 9.90 -16.15
C ASN A 161 10.29 9.27 -14.79
N PHE A 162 9.05 8.80 -14.61
CA PHE A 162 8.59 8.26 -13.33
C PHE A 162 9.52 7.16 -12.79
N TRP A 163 9.88 6.18 -13.61
CA TRP A 163 10.72 5.07 -13.17
C TRP A 163 12.16 5.52 -12.92
N GLU A 164 12.68 6.46 -13.70
CA GLU A 164 13.97 7.09 -13.47
C GLU A 164 14.02 7.79 -12.11
N ASP A 165 12.97 8.52 -11.74
CA ASP A 165 12.87 9.21 -10.46
C ASP A 165 12.72 8.22 -9.29
N ILE A 166 11.95 7.14 -9.44
CA ILE A 166 11.89 6.04 -8.47
C ILE A 166 13.29 5.47 -8.23
N ILE A 167 14.02 5.18 -9.30
CA ILE A 167 15.37 4.61 -9.23
C ILE A 167 16.34 5.58 -8.54
N LEU A 168 16.28 6.88 -8.85
CA LEU A 168 17.10 7.90 -8.19
C LEU A 168 16.85 7.93 -6.68
N CYS A 169 15.58 7.88 -6.27
CA CYS A 169 15.20 7.82 -4.85
C CYS A 169 15.74 6.56 -4.19
N VAL A 170 15.53 5.39 -4.82
CA VAL A 170 15.99 4.09 -4.31
C VAL A 170 17.51 4.07 -4.13
N LYS A 171 18.28 4.52 -5.15
CA LYS A 171 19.75 4.56 -5.07
C LYS A 171 20.21 5.45 -3.91
N TRP A 172 19.69 6.67 -3.82
CA TRP A 172 20.09 7.61 -2.79
C TRP A 172 19.77 7.11 -1.38
N LEU A 173 18.58 6.55 -1.16
CA LEU A 173 18.16 6.01 0.14
C LEU A 173 19.01 4.81 0.56
N ASN A 174 19.38 3.96 -0.38
CA ASN A 174 20.23 2.81 -0.09
C ASN A 174 21.68 3.23 0.23
N GLU A 175 22.20 4.27 -0.44
CA GLU A 175 23.55 4.80 -0.23
C GLU A 175 23.65 5.69 1.03
N ASN A 176 22.55 6.33 1.45
CA ASN A 176 22.50 7.31 2.54
C ASN A 176 21.56 6.87 3.68
N LYS A 177 21.68 5.60 4.11
CA LYS A 177 20.96 5.10 5.29
C LYS A 177 21.33 5.90 6.53
N ASN A 178 20.35 6.18 7.39
CA ASN A 178 20.55 6.99 8.59
C ASN A 178 21.09 8.39 8.29
N SER A 179 20.63 9.01 7.19
CA SER A 179 20.97 10.40 6.87
C SER A 179 20.44 11.40 7.91
N TYR A 180 19.40 11.04 8.67
CA TYR A 180 18.70 11.92 9.62
C TYR A 180 18.25 13.24 8.98
N LEU A 181 17.94 13.22 7.68
CA LEU A 181 17.36 14.33 6.94
C LEU A 181 15.83 14.20 6.91
N TYR A 182 15.11 15.30 6.81
CA TYR A 182 13.71 15.29 6.38
C TYR A 182 13.64 15.02 4.87
N ILE A 183 12.52 14.49 4.39
CA ILE A 183 12.32 14.25 2.93
C ILE A 183 12.59 15.52 2.10
N ARG A 184 12.26 16.70 2.65
CA ARG A 184 12.49 17.99 1.98
C ARG A 184 13.97 18.39 1.87
N GLU A 185 14.82 17.82 2.70
CA GLU A 185 16.26 18.08 2.73
C GLU A 185 17.04 17.10 1.84
N ILE A 186 16.39 16.10 1.26
CA ILE A 186 17.03 15.11 0.39
C ILE A 186 17.55 15.83 -0.88
N PRO A 187 18.87 15.79 -1.15
CA PRO A 187 19.49 16.52 -2.26
C PRO A 187 19.36 15.74 -3.58
N LEU A 188 18.13 15.50 -4.01
CA LEU A 188 17.81 14.86 -5.28
C LEU A 188 17.13 15.84 -6.25
N PRO A 189 17.35 15.71 -7.56
CA PRO A 189 16.61 16.45 -8.58
C PRO A 189 15.18 15.90 -8.77
N VAL A 190 14.54 15.44 -7.68
CA VAL A 190 13.20 14.85 -7.65
C VAL A 190 12.37 15.64 -6.65
N HIS A 191 11.15 16.01 -7.02
CA HIS A 191 10.30 16.82 -6.15
C HIS A 191 9.90 16.04 -4.89
N THR A 192 9.89 16.68 -3.73
CA THR A 192 9.67 15.99 -2.43
C THR A 192 8.31 15.28 -2.36
N LYS A 193 7.26 15.88 -2.93
CA LYS A 193 5.93 15.24 -3.06
C LYS A 193 5.97 13.91 -3.82
N PHE A 194 6.90 13.75 -4.77
CA PHE A 194 7.07 12.49 -5.48
C PHE A 194 7.54 11.41 -4.51
N ILE A 195 8.53 11.69 -3.67
CA ILE A 195 9.03 10.76 -2.65
C ILE A 195 7.90 10.43 -1.67
N GLU A 196 7.18 11.45 -1.17
CA GLU A 196 6.07 11.28 -0.23
C GLU A 196 4.94 10.40 -0.79
N ASN A 197 4.57 10.59 -2.06
CA ASN A 197 3.48 9.84 -2.69
C ASN A 197 3.88 8.41 -3.10
N ASN A 198 5.17 8.14 -3.30
CA ASN A 198 5.67 6.87 -3.81
C ASN A 198 6.45 6.06 -2.76
N LYS A 199 6.36 6.40 -1.47
CA LYS A 199 7.06 5.71 -0.36
C LYS A 199 6.94 4.19 -0.43
N ALA A 200 5.73 3.66 -0.62
CA ALA A 200 5.50 2.22 -0.68
C ALA A 200 6.22 1.56 -1.85
N LEU A 201 6.18 2.18 -3.04
CA LEU A 201 6.85 1.67 -4.23
C LEU A 201 8.37 1.73 -4.07
N ILE A 202 8.90 2.86 -3.59
CA ILE A 202 10.33 3.06 -3.31
C ILE A 202 10.83 2.02 -2.30
N SER A 203 10.11 1.85 -1.18
CA SER A 203 10.44 0.84 -0.15
C SER A 203 10.43 -0.56 -0.72
N SER A 204 9.43 -0.92 -1.54
CA SER A 204 9.33 -2.29 -2.04
C SER A 204 10.52 -2.71 -2.90
N LEU A 205 11.18 -1.76 -3.58
CA LEU A 205 12.36 -2.03 -4.40
C LEU A 205 13.61 -2.29 -3.57
N ILE A 206 13.66 -1.81 -2.33
CA ILE A 206 14.79 -2.04 -1.42
C ILE A 206 14.44 -3.25 -0.56
N ILE A 207 15.27 -4.29 -0.60
CA ILE A 207 15.12 -5.45 0.28
C ILE A 207 15.35 -4.97 1.72
N SER A 208 14.27 -4.67 2.43
CA SER A 208 14.25 -4.45 3.86
C SER A 208 13.51 -5.61 4.50
N ASP A 209 14.20 -6.39 5.33
CA ASP A 209 13.62 -7.54 6.02
C ASP A 209 12.60 -7.12 7.10
N ASP A 210 12.60 -5.85 7.51
CA ASP A 210 11.69 -5.33 8.54
C ASP A 210 10.44 -4.70 7.94
N LYS A 211 9.33 -5.44 7.98
CA LYS A 211 7.98 -4.95 7.65
C LYS A 211 7.32 -4.17 8.78
N GLU A 212 7.91 -4.15 9.97
CA GLU A 212 7.34 -3.49 11.15
C GLU A 212 7.66 -1.99 11.23
N HIS A 213 8.64 -1.53 10.44
CA HIS A 213 9.08 -0.15 10.44
C HIS A 213 8.37 0.70 9.40
N SER A 214 8.10 1.96 9.76
CA SER A 214 7.67 2.97 8.80
C SER A 214 8.75 3.23 7.74
N PHE A 215 8.37 3.88 6.63
CA PHE A 215 9.30 4.28 5.57
C PHE A 215 10.48 5.07 6.15
N GLU A 216 10.19 6.08 6.96
CA GLU A 216 11.22 6.91 7.57
C GLU A 216 12.15 6.14 8.51
N GLU A 217 11.60 5.23 9.34
CA GLU A 217 12.41 4.39 10.24
C GLU A 217 13.32 3.44 9.46
N SER A 218 12.80 2.82 8.39
CA SER A 218 13.53 1.86 7.55
C SER A 218 14.77 2.48 6.89
N PHE A 219 14.73 3.78 6.59
CA PHE A 219 15.84 4.51 5.96
C PHE A 219 16.59 5.46 6.90
N GLY A 220 16.18 5.56 8.16
CA GLY A 220 16.73 6.51 9.13
C GLY A 220 16.58 7.98 8.68
N ILE A 221 15.41 8.30 8.12
CA ILE A 221 14.97 9.65 7.73
C ILE A 221 14.17 10.25 8.90
N LYS A 222 14.22 11.57 9.06
CA LYS A 222 13.43 12.25 10.07
C LYS A 222 11.94 12.28 9.71
N THR A 223 11.11 11.91 10.67
CA THR A 223 9.68 12.21 10.69
C THR A 223 9.43 13.54 11.39
N LYS A 224 8.25 14.13 11.16
CA LYS A 224 7.82 15.30 11.93
C LYS A 224 7.82 14.92 13.42
N PRO A 225 8.41 15.75 14.30
CA PRO A 225 8.43 15.45 15.72
C PRO A 225 7.00 15.43 16.26
N PHE A 226 6.68 14.44 17.08
CA PHE A 226 5.46 14.45 17.87
C PHE A 226 5.53 15.60 18.89
N LEU A 227 4.49 16.43 18.91
CA LEU A 227 4.38 17.55 19.86
C LEU A 227 3.37 17.22 20.96
N ALA A 228 3.84 17.19 22.20
CA ALA A 228 2.99 17.06 23.37
C ALA A 228 2.32 18.41 23.68
N ARG A 229 0.98 18.41 23.73
CA ARG A 229 0.18 19.58 24.11
C ARG A 229 -0.22 19.53 25.57
N VAL A 230 0.06 20.61 26.28
CA VAL A 230 -0.15 20.76 27.72
C VAL A 230 -0.81 22.09 28.00
N ARG A 231 -1.89 22.08 28.79
CA ARG A 231 -2.60 23.28 29.21
C ARG A 231 -2.66 23.36 30.73
N SER A 232 -2.52 24.57 31.26
CA SER A 232 -2.81 24.82 32.67
C SER A 232 -4.32 24.84 32.92
N LEU A 233 -4.77 24.13 33.96
CA LEU A 233 -6.16 24.17 34.41
C LEU A 233 -6.36 25.09 35.62
N CYS A 234 -5.30 25.75 36.10
CA CYS A 234 -5.35 26.59 37.29
C CYS A 234 -4.69 27.93 37.01
N GLU A 235 -5.34 29.03 37.40
CA GLU A 235 -4.76 30.37 37.27
C GLU A 235 -3.46 30.52 38.08
N ASN A 236 -3.37 29.82 39.22
CA ASN A 236 -2.19 29.82 40.09
C ASN A 236 -1.04 28.94 39.56
N ILE A 237 -1.29 28.10 38.55
CA ILE A 237 -0.24 27.42 37.79
C ILE A 237 -0.06 28.20 36.49
N SER A 238 0.98 29.02 36.48
CA SER A 238 1.41 29.70 35.27
C SER A 238 2.46 28.84 34.57
N LEU A 239 2.19 28.37 33.36
CA LEU A 239 3.25 27.84 32.49
C LEU A 239 4.09 29.05 32.07
N ARG A 240 5.16 29.33 32.81
CA ARG A 240 6.03 30.50 32.59
C ARG A 240 7.18 30.17 31.66
N VAL A 241 7.18 30.78 30.49
CA VAL A 241 8.29 30.72 29.53
C VAL A 241 8.97 32.09 29.51
N GLY A 242 10.10 32.20 30.22
CA GLY A 242 10.74 33.49 30.46
C GLY A 242 9.82 34.42 31.26
N SER A 243 9.53 35.60 30.71
CA SER A 243 8.62 36.59 31.31
C SER A 243 7.15 36.42 30.92
N ILE A 244 6.83 35.45 30.06
CA ILE A 244 5.47 35.25 29.53
C ILE A 244 4.81 34.10 30.28
N THR A 245 3.57 34.34 30.74
CA THR A 245 2.68 33.29 31.21
C THR A 245 1.78 32.85 30.06
N VAL A 246 1.79 31.55 29.74
CA VAL A 246 0.92 30.98 28.71
C VAL A 246 -0.13 30.05 29.32
N SER A 247 -1.27 29.94 28.65
CA SER A 247 -2.33 28.99 29.01
C SER A 247 -2.03 27.58 28.50
N GLU A 248 -1.32 27.46 27.39
CA GLU A 248 -1.00 26.21 26.71
C GLU A 248 0.43 26.22 26.14
N LEU A 249 1.06 25.04 26.12
CA LEU A 249 2.33 24.74 25.48
C LEU A 249 2.15 23.58 24.50
N SER A 250 2.86 23.64 23.39
CA SER A 250 3.06 22.53 22.45
C SER A 250 4.56 22.34 22.29
N ILE A 251 5.09 21.22 22.79
CA ILE A 251 6.53 20.97 22.91
C ILE A 251 6.89 19.62 22.31
N PRO A 252 8.03 19.50 21.59
CA PRO A 252 8.51 18.21 21.11
C PRO A 252 8.60 17.17 22.21
N LEU A 253 8.25 15.92 21.89
CA LEU A 253 8.22 14.82 22.87
C LEU A 253 9.54 14.67 23.62
N GLU A 254 10.67 14.84 22.92
CA GLU A 254 12.00 14.73 23.52
C GLU A 254 12.25 15.78 24.62
N ASP A 255 11.75 17.01 24.42
CA ASP A 255 11.81 18.06 25.44
C ASP A 255 10.79 17.77 26.55
N PHE A 256 9.59 17.30 26.19
CA PHE A 256 8.52 16.95 27.11
C PHE A 256 8.90 15.83 28.08
N LYS A 257 9.75 14.87 27.69
CA LYS A 257 10.31 13.84 28.58
C LYS A 257 11.12 14.42 29.75
N ASN A 258 11.61 15.65 29.62
CA ASN A 258 12.40 16.34 30.64
C ASN A 258 11.65 17.52 31.28
N LEU A 259 10.31 17.59 31.10
CA LEU A 259 9.51 18.73 31.55
C LEU A 259 9.57 18.94 33.07
N ASP A 260 9.73 17.87 33.85
CA ASP A 260 9.86 17.89 35.31
C ASP A 260 11.13 18.54 35.84
N LYS A 261 12.18 18.60 35.02
CA LYS A 261 13.42 19.34 35.33
C LYS A 261 13.25 20.85 35.17
N SER A 262 12.14 21.30 34.59
CA SER A 262 11.82 22.71 34.45
C SER A 262 11.01 23.23 35.65
N ASN A 263 10.97 24.55 35.80
CA ASN A 263 10.10 25.19 36.79
C ASN A 263 8.63 25.26 36.35
N LEU A 264 8.25 24.71 35.18
CA LEU A 264 6.89 24.78 34.64
C LEU A 264 5.88 23.95 35.45
N LEU A 265 6.34 22.88 36.11
CA LEU A 265 5.49 22.00 36.90
C LEU A 265 5.42 22.40 38.39
N THR A 266 5.94 23.57 38.75
CA THR A 266 5.88 24.08 40.12
C THR A 266 4.43 24.16 40.58
N ASN A 267 4.14 23.57 41.75
CA ASN A 267 2.79 23.48 42.35
C ASN A 267 1.77 22.59 41.60
N VAL A 268 2.17 21.86 40.55
CA VAL A 268 1.32 20.85 39.94
C VAL A 268 1.23 19.63 40.87
N LYS A 269 0.02 19.13 41.08
CA LYS A 269 -0.26 17.94 41.91
C LYS A 269 -1.04 16.87 41.16
N LYS A 270 -1.83 17.29 40.18
CA LYS A 270 -2.74 16.44 39.41
C LYS A 270 -2.53 16.66 37.92
N ILE A 271 -2.62 15.59 37.15
CA ILE A 271 -2.48 15.64 35.70
C ILE A 271 -3.66 14.89 35.10
N PHE A 272 -4.38 15.57 34.21
CA PHE A 272 -5.47 14.99 33.44
C PHE A 272 -4.95 14.64 32.04
N ILE A 273 -5.06 13.38 31.65
CA ILE A 273 -4.82 12.91 30.29
C ILE A 273 -6.18 12.72 29.63
N VAL A 274 -6.42 13.45 28.55
CA VAL A 274 -7.72 13.48 27.87
C VAL A 274 -7.57 13.07 26.42
N GLU A 275 -8.41 12.17 25.95
CA GLU A 275 -8.32 11.62 24.60
C GLU A 275 -8.82 12.59 23.52
N ASN A 276 -10.02 13.13 23.73
CA ASN A 276 -10.72 13.97 22.78
C ASN A 276 -10.20 15.43 22.83
N GLU A 277 -9.91 16.02 21.66
CA GLU A 277 -9.39 17.38 21.56
C GLU A 277 -10.39 18.43 22.08
N MET A 278 -11.68 18.28 21.80
CA MET A 278 -12.69 19.23 22.28
C MET A 278 -12.85 19.16 23.79
N VAL A 279 -12.75 17.95 24.37
CA VAL A 279 -12.70 17.79 25.82
C VAL A 279 -11.46 18.47 26.42
N TYR A 280 -10.30 18.34 25.78
CA TYR A 280 -9.09 19.06 26.18
C TYR A 280 -9.25 20.60 26.17
N LEU A 281 -9.83 21.14 25.10
CA LEU A 281 -10.04 22.59 24.94
C LEU A 281 -11.13 23.14 25.87
N THR A 282 -12.13 22.34 26.21
CA THR A 282 -13.23 22.75 27.09
C THR A 282 -13.07 22.29 28.54
N PHE A 283 -11.96 21.61 28.86
CA PHE A 283 -11.74 21.04 30.18
C PHE A 283 -11.85 22.13 31.27
N PRO A 284 -12.63 21.88 32.35
CA PRO A 284 -12.88 22.88 33.37
C PRO A 284 -11.61 23.23 34.15
N LYS A 285 -11.63 24.39 34.81
CA LYS A 285 -10.55 24.79 35.72
C LYS A 285 -10.50 23.84 36.92
N VAL A 286 -9.30 23.38 37.26
CA VAL A 286 -9.03 22.51 38.40
C VAL A 286 -7.75 22.97 39.08
N GLU A 287 -7.82 23.22 40.39
CA GLU A 287 -6.68 23.68 41.18
C GLU A 287 -5.49 22.71 41.11
N ASN A 288 -4.27 23.27 41.10
CA ASN A 288 -3.02 22.52 41.11
C ASN A 288 -2.94 21.45 40.00
N SER A 289 -3.56 21.70 38.84
CA SER A 289 -3.69 20.71 37.77
C SER A 289 -3.27 21.23 36.41
N ILE A 290 -2.78 20.31 35.58
CA ILE A 290 -2.59 20.50 34.14
C ILE A 290 -3.38 19.44 33.36
N CYS A 291 -3.64 19.75 32.10
CA CYS A 291 -4.27 18.85 31.15
C CYS A 291 -3.27 18.53 30.03
N ILE A 292 -3.15 17.27 29.66
CA ILE A 292 -2.34 16.78 28.55
C ILE A 292 -3.27 16.15 27.54
N TRP A 293 -3.14 16.54 26.28
CA TRP A 293 -3.88 15.90 25.21
C TRP A 293 -3.26 14.54 24.83
N GLY A 294 -4.04 13.47 24.99
CA GLY A 294 -3.66 12.08 24.75
C GLY A 294 -3.84 11.58 23.31
N HIS A 295 -4.50 12.37 22.44
CA HIS A 295 -4.58 12.15 20.99
C HIS A 295 -4.75 10.66 20.57
N GLY A 296 -5.75 9.96 21.10
CA GLY A 296 -6.21 8.63 20.65
C GLY A 296 -5.25 7.43 20.80
N PHE A 297 -3.93 7.59 20.68
CA PHE A 297 -2.97 6.48 20.66
C PHE A 297 -1.58 6.84 21.20
N THR A 298 -1.43 7.99 21.86
CA THR A 298 -0.12 8.45 22.35
C THR A 298 0.28 7.86 23.71
N SER A 299 -0.49 6.91 24.25
CA SER A 299 -0.12 6.20 25.48
C SER A 299 1.24 5.51 25.36
N SER A 300 1.57 4.98 24.18
CA SER A 300 2.91 4.43 23.89
C SER A 300 3.99 5.51 23.81
N GLN A 301 3.68 6.71 23.31
CA GLN A 301 4.64 7.81 23.21
C GLN A 301 4.95 8.41 24.59
N PHE A 302 3.92 8.58 25.43
CA PHE A 302 4.06 9.08 26.79
C PHE A 302 4.65 8.04 27.76
N SER A 303 4.72 6.75 27.40
CA SER A 303 5.38 5.72 28.21
C SER A 303 6.83 6.10 28.58
N LYS A 304 7.50 6.87 27.71
CA LYS A 304 8.87 7.36 27.89
C LYS A 304 8.97 8.59 28.82
N CYS A 305 7.84 9.16 29.24
CA CYS A 305 7.78 10.32 30.14
C CYS A 305 7.68 9.85 31.60
N GLU A 306 8.80 9.36 32.14
CA GLU A 306 8.83 8.73 33.47
C GLU A 306 8.37 9.65 34.60
N TRP A 307 8.55 10.96 34.45
CA TRP A 307 8.15 11.94 35.45
C TRP A 307 6.65 11.93 35.78
N LEU A 308 5.80 11.44 34.87
CA LEU A 308 4.37 11.28 35.12
C LEU A 308 4.09 10.33 36.31
N LYS A 309 5.02 9.42 36.62
CA LYS A 309 4.94 8.51 37.78
C LYS A 309 4.85 9.25 39.12
N ASN A 310 5.37 10.48 39.19
CA ASN A 310 5.43 11.27 40.42
C ASN A 310 4.15 12.07 40.71
N TYR A 311 3.14 11.99 39.84
CA TYR A 311 1.92 12.80 39.93
C TYR A 311 0.67 11.94 40.03
N LYS A 312 -0.42 12.54 40.55
CA LYS A 312 -1.75 11.91 40.50
C LYS A 312 -2.30 12.03 39.09
N LEU A 313 -2.37 10.89 38.38
CA LEU A 313 -2.84 10.83 37.00
C LEU A 313 -4.33 10.49 36.95
N PHE A 314 -5.07 11.27 36.18
CA PHE A 314 -6.47 11.03 35.84
C PHE A 314 -6.57 10.84 34.33
N TYR A 315 -7.21 9.78 33.88
CA TYR A 315 -7.45 9.53 32.46
C TYR A 315 -8.94 9.68 32.15
N PHE A 316 -9.26 10.37 31.06
CA PHE A 316 -10.61 10.50 30.54
C PHE A 316 -10.62 10.27 29.02
N GLY A 317 -11.24 9.18 28.62
CA GLY A 317 -11.50 8.82 27.23
C GLY A 317 -12.97 8.43 27.04
N ASP A 318 -13.29 7.98 25.83
CA ASP A 318 -14.66 7.60 25.48
C ASP A 318 -15.09 6.33 26.24
N LEU A 319 -16.39 6.23 26.54
CA LEU A 319 -16.99 5.11 27.28
C LEU A 319 -17.25 3.91 26.36
N ASP A 320 -16.23 3.44 25.65
CA ASP A 320 -16.27 2.32 24.72
C ASP A 320 -15.06 1.37 24.86
N GLU A 321 -15.04 0.31 24.06
CA GLU A 321 -13.95 -0.68 24.04
C GLU A 321 -12.58 -0.04 23.78
N HIS A 322 -12.51 0.94 22.86
CA HIS A 322 -11.27 1.60 22.49
C HIS A 322 -10.73 2.49 23.62
N GLY A 323 -11.58 3.28 24.27
CA GLY A 323 -11.21 4.12 25.41
C GLY A 323 -10.67 3.30 26.58
N TYR A 324 -11.26 2.13 26.86
CA TYR A 324 -10.74 1.22 27.89
C TYR A 324 -9.45 0.50 27.46
N LEU A 325 -9.27 0.19 26.18
CA LEU A 325 -8.02 -0.37 25.66
C LEU A 325 -6.86 0.63 25.83
N ILE A 326 -7.06 1.90 25.49
CA ILE A 326 -6.06 2.96 25.65
C ILE A 326 -5.72 3.15 27.13
N LEU A 327 -6.73 3.20 28.00
CA LEU A 327 -6.53 3.28 29.46
C LEU A 327 -5.74 2.09 30.00
N SER A 328 -6.05 0.87 29.54
CA SER A 328 -5.33 -0.35 29.93
C SER A 328 -3.84 -0.26 29.52
N ASN A 329 -3.57 0.15 28.28
CA ASN A 329 -2.21 0.34 27.80
C ASN A 329 -1.46 1.48 28.51
N PHE A 330 -2.17 2.54 28.91
CA PHE A 330 -1.56 3.61 29.70
C PHE A 330 -1.23 3.13 31.13
N ARG A 331 -2.12 2.33 31.73
CA ARG A 331 -1.91 1.74 33.07
C ARG A 331 -0.79 0.70 33.12
N SER A 332 -0.48 0.01 32.03
CA SER A 332 0.67 -0.89 31.98
C SER A 332 2.00 -0.15 32.23
N HIS A 333 2.05 1.15 31.88
CA HIS A 333 3.21 2.02 32.12
C HIS A 333 3.06 2.90 33.38
N PHE A 334 1.83 3.30 33.71
CA PHE A 334 1.48 4.16 34.85
C PHE A 334 0.33 3.55 35.68
N PRO A 335 0.60 2.53 36.51
CA PRO A 335 -0.44 1.77 37.23
C PRO A 335 -1.29 2.61 38.19
N GLN A 336 -0.78 3.75 38.67
CA GLN A 336 -1.46 4.67 39.57
C GLN A 336 -2.56 5.51 38.89
N THR A 337 -2.78 5.34 37.57
CA THR A 337 -3.74 6.15 36.82
C THR A 337 -5.19 5.84 37.18
N ILE A 338 -5.91 6.88 37.59
CA ILE A 338 -7.32 6.80 37.98
C ILE A 338 -8.18 7.15 36.76
N SER A 339 -9.18 6.32 36.46
CA SER A 339 -10.18 6.64 35.44
C SER A 339 -11.12 7.71 35.97
N PHE A 340 -11.32 8.78 35.20
CA PHE A 340 -12.16 9.92 35.52
C PHE A 340 -13.36 9.93 34.59
N CYS A 341 -14.59 9.98 35.13
CA CYS A 341 -15.85 9.97 34.38
C CYS A 341 -16.08 8.74 33.47
N MET A 342 -15.30 7.66 33.65
CA MET A 342 -15.44 6.40 32.93
C MET A 342 -15.99 5.31 33.85
N ASP A 343 -17.22 5.47 34.34
CA ASP A 343 -17.88 4.46 35.17
C ASP A 343 -19.40 4.41 34.95
N MET A 344 -20.02 3.31 35.38
CA MET A 344 -21.46 3.11 35.24
C MET A 344 -22.29 4.16 36.00
N LYS A 345 -21.75 4.75 37.08
CA LYS A 345 -22.44 5.79 37.84
C LYS A 345 -22.54 7.08 37.01
N THR A 346 -21.47 7.46 36.32
CA THR A 346 -21.39 8.60 35.41
C THR A 346 -22.31 8.37 34.23
N LEU A 347 -22.22 7.19 33.60
CA LEU A 347 -23.09 6.83 32.48
C LEU A 347 -24.58 6.87 32.87
N GLY A 348 -24.92 6.38 34.07
CA GLY A 348 -26.27 6.44 34.62
C GLY A 348 -26.75 7.86 34.91
N LYS A 349 -25.90 8.69 35.53
CA LYS A 349 -26.22 10.08 35.89
C LYS A 349 -26.53 10.96 34.68
N TYR A 350 -25.88 10.71 33.55
CA TYR A 350 -26.01 11.50 32.33
C TYR A 350 -26.72 10.74 31.20
N SER A 351 -27.63 9.82 31.56
CA SER A 351 -28.31 8.95 30.58
C SER A 351 -29.12 9.70 29.52
N GLU A 352 -29.61 10.89 29.85
CA GLU A 352 -30.36 11.79 28.96
C GLU A 352 -29.55 12.35 27.77
N PHE A 353 -28.22 12.29 27.84
CA PHE A 353 -27.31 12.74 26.77
C PHE A 353 -26.81 11.59 25.90
N ARG A 354 -27.28 10.36 26.11
CA ARG A 354 -26.93 9.23 25.24
C ARG A 354 -27.66 9.37 23.90
N VAL A 355 -26.91 9.26 22.81
CA VAL A 355 -27.44 9.28 21.43
C VAL A 355 -27.84 7.88 21.00
#